data_AF-A0A9E5B2Q9-F1
#
_entry.id   AF-A0A9E5B2Q9-F1
#
_cell.length_a   1.000
_cell.length_b   1.000
_cell.length_c   1.000
_cell.angle_alpha   90.00
_cell.angle_beta   90.00
_cell.angle_gamma   90.00
#
_symmetry.space_group_name_H-M   'P 1'
#
loop_
_entity.id
_entity.type
_entity.pdbx_description
1 polymer ?
#
loop_
_entity_poly.entity_id
_entity_poly.type
_entity_poly.pdbx_seq_one_letter_code
_entity_poly.pdbx_strand_id
1 'polypeptide(L)'
;MGLLLILPVAAIAIAVLIGTYRRLRLVRADRRWWILFAALCIGGLVLGSWFAFHFTYQPNANTKITGAPIPSSISQLQDGKWTDSTRPLPSALHWLANLANVLSGVALALLPLGIASVCIELRDDIRARREIPPKT
;
A
#
# COMPACT_ATOMS: atom_id res chain seq x y z
N MET A 1 -1.38 -19.58 8.94
CA MET A 1 -2.23 -18.90 7.94
C MET A 1 -1.93 -17.40 7.83
N GLY A 2 -1.82 -16.62 8.92
CA GLY A 2 -1.56 -15.16 8.82
C GLY A 2 -0.31 -14.75 8.02
N LEU A 3 0.80 -15.49 8.14
CA LEU A 3 2.02 -15.27 7.35
C LEU A 3 1.80 -15.34 5.83
N LEU A 4 0.89 -16.21 5.37
CA LEU A 4 0.58 -16.38 3.95
C LEU A 4 -0.08 -15.14 3.34
N LEU A 5 -0.73 -14.29 4.15
CA LEU A 5 -1.30 -13.02 3.70
C LEU A 5 -0.34 -11.86 3.91
N ILE A 6 0.42 -11.84 5.01
CA ILE A 6 1.33 -10.75 5.34
C ILE A 6 2.46 -10.63 4.31
N LEU A 7 3.10 -11.75 3.96
CA LEU A 7 4.23 -11.74 3.03
C LEU A 7 3.88 -11.20 1.63
N PRO A 8 2.83 -11.68 0.93
CA PRO A 8 2.52 -11.17 -0.40
C PRO A 8 2.07 -9.71 -0.36
N VAL A 9 1.27 -9.30 0.63
CA VAL A 9 0.83 -7.90 0.76
C VAL A 9 2.03 -6.98 0.97
N ALA A 10 2.93 -7.33 1.88
CA ALA A 10 4.16 -6.57 2.11
C ALA A 10 5.06 -6.55 0.86
N ALA A 11 5.24 -7.69 0.19
CA ALA A 11 6.04 -7.79 -1.03
C ALA A 11 5.49 -6.91 -2.15
N ILE A 12 4.17 -6.91 -2.37
CA ILE A 12 3.52 -6.05 -3.35
C ILE A 12 3.70 -4.58 -2.97
N ALA A 13 3.49 -4.21 -1.71
CA ALA A 13 3.67 -2.83 -1.26
C ALA A 13 5.11 -2.32 -1.47
N ILE A 14 6.10 -3.16 -1.15
CA ILE A 14 7.52 -2.87 -1.39
C ILE A 14 7.82 -2.78 -2.89
N ALA A 15 7.27 -3.69 -3.70
CA ALA A 15 7.45 -3.67 -5.14
C ALA A 15 6.87 -2.41 -5.78
N VAL A 16 5.71 -1.93 -5.33
CA VAL A 16 5.12 -0.65 -5.78
C VAL A 16 6.03 0.52 -5.40
N LEU A 17 6.51 0.58 -4.16
CA LEU A 17 7.41 1.65 -3.71
C LEU A 17 8.71 1.70 -4.53
N ILE A 18 9.39 0.55 -4.65
CA ILE A 18 10.66 0.43 -5.40
C ILE A 18 10.41 0.66 -6.90
N GLY A 19 9.33 0.13 -7.44
CA GLY A 19 8.94 0.27 -8.85
C GLY A 19 8.70 1.72 -9.22
N THR A 20 7.90 2.44 -8.43
CA THR A 20 7.64 3.88 -8.62
C THR A 20 8.94 4.68 -8.50
N TYR A 21 9.77 4.38 -7.50
CA TYR A 21 11.07 5.06 -7.34
C TYR A 21 12.01 4.85 -8.54
N ARG A 22 12.17 3.60 -9.00
CA ARG A 22 13.01 3.26 -10.15
C ARG A 22 12.49 3.92 -11.41
N ARG A 23 11.18 3.92 -11.64
CA ARG A 23 10.55 4.58 -12.79
C ARG A 23 10.80 6.08 -12.79
N LEU A 24 10.61 6.77 -11.66
CA LEU A 24 10.91 8.20 -11.54
C LEU A 24 12.37 8.53 -11.87
N ARG A 25 13.31 7.67 -11.47
CA ARG A 25 14.72 7.80 -11.87
C ARG A 25 14.93 7.58 -13.37
N LEU A 26 14.29 6.58 -13.97
CA LEU A 26 14.44 6.26 -15.39
C LEU A 26 13.93 7.38 -16.29
N VAL A 27 12.76 7.97 -15.98
CA VAL A 27 12.18 9.09 -16.74
C VAL A 27 12.85 10.44 -16.46
N ARG A 28 13.97 10.46 -15.71
CA ARG A 28 14.68 11.68 -15.29
C ARG A 28 13.73 12.73 -14.70
N ALA A 29 12.84 12.28 -13.82
CA ALA A 29 11.79 13.12 -13.27
C ALA A 29 12.37 14.38 -12.61
N ASP A 30 11.71 15.53 -12.86
CA ASP A 30 12.14 16.80 -12.30
C ASP A 30 11.95 16.88 -10.77
N ARG A 31 12.41 17.98 -10.17
CA ARG A 31 12.29 18.19 -8.71
C ARG A 31 10.84 18.13 -8.22
N ARG A 32 9.85 18.51 -9.03
CA ARG A 32 8.43 18.54 -8.63
C ARG A 32 7.90 17.13 -8.42
N TRP A 33 8.27 16.18 -9.28
CA TRP A 33 7.92 14.77 -9.11
C TRP A 33 8.48 14.16 -7.83
N TRP A 34 9.70 14.51 -7.47
CA TRP A 34 10.30 14.06 -6.20
C TRP A 34 9.61 14.65 -4.97
N ILE A 35 9.19 15.93 -5.04
CA ILE A 35 8.39 16.56 -3.97
C ILE A 35 7.04 15.85 -3.85
N LEU A 36 6.36 15.57 -4.97
CA LEU A 36 5.09 14.83 -4.97
C LEU A 36 5.27 13.41 -4.42
N PHE A 37 6.31 12.69 -4.84
CA PHE A 37 6.65 11.38 -4.31
C PHE A 37 6.83 11.41 -2.79
N ALA A 38 7.63 12.36 -2.28
CA ALA A 38 7.85 12.51 -0.84
C ALA A 38 6.56 12.86 -0.08
N ALA A 39 5.75 13.78 -0.61
CA ALA A 39 4.48 14.16 -0.03
C ALA A 39 3.49 12.97 0.04
N LEU A 40 3.41 12.17 -1.03
CA LEU A 40 2.58 10.97 -1.09
C LEU A 40 3.09 9.87 -0.15
N CYS A 41 4.42 9.70 -0.02
CA CYS A 41 4.99 8.79 0.98
C CYS A 41 4.59 9.20 2.39
N ILE A 42 4.71 10.48 2.75
CA ILE A 42 4.32 10.98 4.07
C ILE A 42 2.80 10.80 4.29
N GLY A 43 1.98 11.20 3.32
CA GLY A 43 0.52 11.03 3.40
C GLY A 43 0.12 9.56 3.52
N GLY A 44 0.75 8.68 2.76
CA GLY A 44 0.54 7.24 2.83
C GLY A 44 1.01 6.61 4.15
N LEU A 45 2.09 7.11 4.76
CA LEU A 45 2.51 6.69 6.10
C LEU A 45 1.48 7.07 7.17
N VAL A 46 0.97 8.30 7.12
CA VAL A 46 -0.08 8.77 8.04
C VAL A 46 -1.34 7.95 7.87
N LEU A 47 -1.79 7.79 6.62
CA LEU A 47 -3.00 7.03 6.29
C LEU A 47 -2.86 5.55 6.66
N GLY A 48 -1.74 4.92 6.30
CA GLY A 48 -1.44 3.53 6.62
C GLY A 48 -1.35 3.28 8.13
N SER A 49 -0.79 4.22 8.89
CA SER A 49 -0.76 4.14 10.36
C SER A 49 -2.16 4.24 10.96
N TRP A 50 -2.98 5.16 10.45
CA TRP A 50 -4.38 5.27 10.86
C TRP A 50 -5.14 3.95 10.61
N PHE A 51 -4.98 3.37 9.42
CA PHE A 51 -5.61 2.08 9.08
C PHE A 51 -5.06 0.90 9.89
N ALA A 52 -3.78 0.92 10.27
CA ALA A 52 -3.18 -0.14 11.07
C ALA A 52 -3.69 -0.16 12.53
N PHE A 53 -3.85 1.02 13.14
CA PHE A 53 -4.08 1.13 14.59
C PHE A 53 -5.48 1.59 14.99
N HIS A 54 -6.15 2.40 14.17
CA HIS A 54 -7.42 3.04 14.54
C HIS A 54 -8.60 2.56 13.72
N PHE A 55 -8.37 2.01 12.53
CA PHE A 55 -9.46 1.51 11.71
C PHE A 55 -10.01 0.21 12.28
N THR A 56 -11.29 0.24 12.61
CA THR A 56 -12.03 -0.92 13.10
C THR A 56 -13.31 -1.07 12.31
N TYR A 57 -13.62 -2.30 11.90
CA TYR A 57 -14.87 -2.66 11.24
C TYR A 57 -15.51 -3.88 11.91
N GLN A 58 -16.83 -4.00 11.77
CA GLN A 58 -17.62 -5.08 12.38
C GLN A 58 -18.25 -5.92 11.26
N PRO A 59 -17.68 -7.08 10.90
CA PRO A 59 -18.28 -7.94 9.89
C PRO A 59 -19.61 -8.57 10.35
N ASN A 60 -19.84 -8.67 11.66
CA ASN A 60 -21.09 -9.13 12.26
C ASN A 60 -21.26 -8.52 13.66
N ALA A 61 -22.45 -8.64 14.26
CA ALA A 61 -22.79 -7.99 15.53
C ALA A 61 -21.88 -8.40 16.72
N ASN A 62 -21.27 -9.58 16.64
CA ASN A 62 -20.48 -10.16 17.73
C ASN A 62 -18.97 -10.16 17.46
N THR A 63 -18.49 -9.62 16.33
CA THR A 63 -17.07 -9.62 15.97
C THR A 63 -16.64 -8.22 15.56
N LYS A 64 -15.50 -7.79 16.09
CA LYS A 64 -14.85 -6.52 15.81
C LYS A 64 -13.44 -6.80 15.31
N ILE A 65 -13.08 -6.29 14.14
CA ILE A 65 -11.74 -6.45 13.56
C ILE A 65 -11.07 -5.09 13.49
N THR A 66 -9.84 -5.01 14.00
CA THR A 66 -9.00 -3.81 13.90
C THR A 66 -7.87 -4.07 12.91
N GLY A 67 -7.47 -3.03 12.19
CA GLY A 67 -6.41 -3.10 11.19
C GLY A 67 -6.93 -3.43 9.79
N ALA A 68 -6.38 -2.75 8.79
CA ALA A 68 -6.62 -3.04 7.38
C ALA A 68 -5.38 -2.72 6.53
N PRO A 69 -5.14 -3.42 5.41
CA PRO A 69 -5.91 -4.57 4.89
C PRO A 69 -5.70 -5.89 5.66
N ILE A 70 -4.67 -5.97 6.50
CA ILE A 70 -4.40 -7.14 7.32
C ILE A 70 -4.98 -6.92 8.72
N PRO A 71 -5.84 -7.82 9.21
CA PRO A 71 -6.34 -7.77 10.59
C PRO A 71 -5.18 -7.80 11.60
N SER A 72 -5.11 -6.79 12.47
CA SER A 72 -4.15 -6.73 13.57
C SER A 72 -4.75 -7.35 14.84
N SER A 73 -6.03 -7.12 15.11
CA SER A 73 -6.75 -7.76 16.21
C SER A 73 -8.17 -8.15 15.83
N ILE A 74 -8.66 -9.20 16.49
CA ILE A 74 -10.04 -9.68 16.38
C ILE A 74 -10.59 -9.79 17.81
N SER A 75 -11.64 -9.05 18.10
CA SER A 75 -12.35 -9.11 19.38
C SER A 75 -13.73 -9.72 19.15
N GLN A 76 -14.20 -10.56 20.07
CA GLN A 76 -15.57 -11.09 20.03
C GLN A 76 -16.35 -10.55 21.22
N LEU A 77 -17.66 -10.41 21.04
CA LEU A 77 -18.56 -10.03 22.11
C LEU A 77 -18.98 -11.30 22.87
N GLN A 78 -18.53 -11.43 24.12
CA GLN A 78 -18.89 -12.52 25.02
C GLN A 78 -19.45 -11.91 26.31
N ASP A 79 -20.63 -12.36 26.72
CA ASP A 79 -21.33 -11.87 27.93
C ASP A 79 -21.47 -10.34 28.01
N GLY A 80 -21.73 -9.70 26.86
CA GLY A 80 -21.87 -8.24 26.75
C GLY A 80 -20.56 -7.46 26.88
N LYS A 81 -19.40 -8.13 26.95
CA LYS A 81 -18.07 -7.52 26.96
C LYS A 81 -17.29 -7.91 25.72
N TRP A 82 -16.57 -6.95 25.15
CA TRP A 82 -15.60 -7.25 24.09
C TRP A 82 -14.42 -7.95 24.73
N THR A 83 -14.31 -9.25 24.50
CA THR A 83 -13.13 -10.02 24.87
C THR A 83 -12.21 -10.02 23.66
N ASP A 84 -10.95 -9.66 23.88
CA ASP A 84 -9.91 -9.85 22.87
C ASP A 84 -9.73 -11.35 22.68
N SER A 85 -10.50 -11.85 21.73
CA SER A 85 -10.58 -13.25 21.37
C SER A 85 -9.32 -13.56 20.59
N THR A 86 -8.27 -13.85 21.35
CA THR A 86 -6.95 -14.24 20.85
C THR A 86 -6.23 -13.08 20.17
N ARG A 87 -5.05 -12.69 20.67
CA ARG A 87 -3.98 -12.28 19.75
C ARG A 87 -3.71 -13.54 18.91
N PRO A 88 -4.26 -13.70 17.69
CA PRO A 88 -4.19 -14.99 16.99
C PRO A 88 -2.77 -15.23 16.47
N LEU A 89 -1.93 -14.20 16.56
CA LEU A 89 -0.59 -14.14 16.02
C LEU A 89 0.40 -13.87 17.17
N PRO A 90 1.54 -14.59 17.20
CA PRO A 90 2.69 -14.24 18.03
C PRO A 90 3.03 -12.75 17.91
N SER A 91 3.56 -12.15 18.98
CA SER A 91 3.87 -10.71 19.06
C SER A 91 4.66 -10.19 17.86
N ALA A 92 5.63 -10.98 17.35
CA ALA A 92 6.41 -10.64 16.16
C ALA A 92 5.55 -10.50 14.90
N LEU A 93 4.56 -11.39 14.70
CA LEU A 93 3.69 -11.34 13.53
C LEU A 93 2.69 -10.18 13.60
N HIS A 94 2.30 -9.73 14.79
CA HIS A 94 1.48 -8.53 14.96
C HIS A 94 2.21 -7.28 14.46
N TRP A 95 3.50 -7.14 14.80
CA TRP A 95 4.33 -6.05 14.27
C TRP A 95 4.48 -6.11 12.75
N LEU A 96 4.66 -7.31 12.18
CA LEU A 96 4.73 -7.48 10.74
C LEU A 96 3.40 -7.14 10.04
N ALA A 97 2.26 -7.50 10.62
CA ALA A 97 0.95 -7.13 10.08
C ALA A 97 0.76 -5.61 10.08
N ASN A 98 1.10 -4.93 11.17
CA ASN A 98 1.02 -3.47 11.24
C ASN A 98 1.97 -2.79 10.25
N LEU A 99 3.20 -3.30 10.13
CA LEU A 99 4.15 -2.80 9.14
C LEU A 99 3.61 -2.98 7.72
N ALA A 100 3.06 -4.14 7.39
CA ALA A 100 2.46 -4.40 6.08
C ALA A 100 1.25 -3.49 5.80
N ASN A 101 0.44 -3.17 6.81
CA ASN A 101 -0.67 -2.21 6.69
C ASN A 101 -0.16 -0.79 6.41
N VAL A 102 0.87 -0.35 7.14
CA VAL A 102 1.50 0.96 6.91
C VAL A 102 2.10 1.05 5.50
N LEU A 103 2.84 0.02 5.08
CA LEU A 103 3.42 -0.06 3.75
C LEU A 103 2.33 -0.09 2.66
N SER A 104 1.21 -0.75 2.92
CA SER A 104 0.06 -0.77 2.01
C SER A 104 -0.54 0.63 1.85
N GLY A 105 -0.64 1.43 2.92
CA GLY A 105 -1.04 2.83 2.84
C GLY A 105 -0.11 3.67 1.96
N VAL A 106 1.21 3.49 2.10
CA VAL A 106 2.22 4.14 1.25
C VAL A 106 2.08 3.70 -0.21
N ALA A 107 1.99 2.40 -0.46
CA ALA A 107 1.85 1.86 -1.80
C ALA A 107 0.59 2.38 -2.49
N LEU A 108 -0.55 2.40 -1.78
CA LEU A 108 -1.82 2.91 -2.28
C LEU A 108 -1.72 4.41 -2.62
N ALA A 109 -1.10 5.21 -1.75
CA ALA A 109 -0.89 6.63 -2.00
C ALA A 109 0.03 6.89 -3.21
N LEU A 110 0.95 5.99 -3.51
CA LEU A 110 1.87 6.10 -4.66
C LEU A 110 1.28 5.60 -5.98
N LEU A 111 0.15 4.88 -5.98
CA LEU A 111 -0.45 4.35 -7.22
C LEU A 111 -0.71 5.42 -8.27
N PRO A 112 -1.31 6.59 -7.96
CA PRO A 112 -1.56 7.63 -8.97
C PRO A 112 -0.27 8.12 -9.63
N LEU A 113 0.81 8.24 -8.85
CA LEU A 113 2.11 8.67 -9.35
C LEU A 113 2.76 7.60 -10.24
N GLY A 114 2.65 6.33 -9.83
CA GLY A 114 3.08 5.19 -10.63
C GLY A 114 2.36 5.15 -11.99
N ILE A 115 1.03 5.27 -11.99
CA ILE A 115 0.21 5.31 -13.21
C ILE A 115 0.61 6.49 -14.10
N ALA A 116 0.74 7.70 -13.52
CA ALA A 116 1.14 8.88 -14.27
C ALA A 116 2.51 8.72 -14.94
N SER A 117 3.47 8.07 -14.26
CA SER A 117 4.78 7.78 -14.85
C SER A 117 4.70 6.85 -16.06
N VAL A 118 3.83 5.82 -16.01
CA VAL A 118 3.60 4.89 -17.14
C VAL A 118 2.97 5.61 -18.32
N CYS A 119 1.97 6.46 -18.06
CA CYS A 119 1.27 7.20 -19.11
C CYS A 119 2.21 8.15 -19.88
N ILE A 120 3.17 8.76 -19.19
CA ILE A 120 4.18 9.63 -19.84
C ILE A 120 5.07 8.81 -20.77
N GLU A 121 5.58 7.68 -20.30
CA GLU A 121 6.43 6.78 -21.09
C GLU A 121 5.70 6.28 -22.34
N LEU A 122 4.45 5.84 -22.21
CA LEU A 122 3.62 5.40 -23.34
C LEU A 122 3.36 6.51 -24.36
N ARG A 123 3.11 7.73 -23.89
CA ARG A 123 2.90 8.89 -24.77
C ARG A 123 4.15 9.19 -25.58
N ASP A 124 5.32 9.12 -24.95
CA ASP A 124 6.59 9.42 -25.60
C ASP A 124 6.97 8.32 -26.62
N ASP A 125 6.70 7.04 -26.35
CA ASP A 125 6.86 5.94 -27.32
C ASP A 125 5.94 6.09 -28.54
N ILE A 126 4.66 6.43 -28.32
CA ILE A 126 3.70 6.65 -29.42
C ILE A 126 4.15 7.82 -30.31
N ARG A 127 4.72 8.88 -29.72
CA ARG A 127 5.24 10.03 -30.48
C ARG A 127 6.43 9.62 -31.35
N ALA A 128 7.40 8.90 -30.77
CA ALA A 128 8.57 8.43 -31.49
C ALA A 128 8.21 7.54 -32.70
N ARG A 129 7.19 6.67 -32.56
CA ARG A 129 6.72 5.81 -33.66
C ARG A 129 6.08 6.58 -34.81
N ARG A 130 5.46 7.73 -34.55
CA ARG A 130 4.84 8.57 -35.59
C ARG A 130 5.87 9.35 -36.41
N GLU A 131 7.05 9.57 -35.87
CA GLU A 131 8.12 10.33 -36.53
C GLU A 131 8.99 9.47 -37.47
N ILE A 132 8.80 8.14 -37.48
CA ILE A 132 9.52 7.24 -38.40
C ILE A 132 8.87 7.33 -39.78
N PRO A 133 9.56 7.87 -40.81
CA PRO A 133 9.01 7.94 -42.16
C PRO A 133 8.78 6.54 -42.73
N PRO A 134 7.76 6.34 -43.58
CA PRO A 134 7.54 5.05 -44.25
C PRO A 134 8.79 4.68 -45.06
N LYS A 135 9.27 3.43 -44.90
CA LYS A 135 10.33 2.89 -45.76
C LYS A 135 9.75 2.75 -47.18
N THR A 136 10.14 3.66 -48.07
CA THR A 136 9.88 3.60 -49.51
C THR A 136 10.70 2.52 -50.18
#